data_AF-A0A5D8QAY8-F1
#
_entry.id   AF-A0A5D8QAY8-F1
#
_cell.length_a   1.000
_cell.length_b   1.000
_cell.length_c   1.000
_cell.angle_alpha   90.00
_cell.angle_beta   90.00
_cell.angle_gamma   90.00
#
_symmetry.space_group_name_H-M   'P 1'
#
loop_
_entity.id
_entity.type
_entity.pdbx_description
1 polymer ?
#
loop_
_entity_poly.entity_id
_entity_poly.type
_entity_poly.pdbx_seq_one_letter_code
_entity_poly.pdbx_strand_id
1 'polypeptide(L)'
;MKKEKIMKAIAILTILCGLFTFISVLSSYLLPLYLSYKFNIDTRNAGSIGIIGGADGPTAIYVSGQFSSHLFTAIFALLTILGIIYLVIAKYKKNHN
;
A
#
# COMPACT_ATOMS: atom_id res chain seq x y z
N MET A 1 -19.53 27.13 4.21
CA MET A 1 -19.93 26.14 3.17
C MET A 1 -18.80 25.62 2.28
N LYS A 2 -18.02 26.44 1.56
CA LYS A 2 -16.97 25.95 0.62
C LYS A 2 -15.79 25.24 1.33
N LYS A 3 -15.30 25.78 2.45
CA LYS A 3 -14.20 25.20 3.25
C LYS A 3 -14.54 23.84 3.87
N GLU A 4 -15.78 23.64 4.31
CA GLU A 4 -16.23 22.37 4.91
C GLU A 4 -16.35 21.25 3.86
N LYS A 5 -16.78 21.60 2.64
CA LYS A 5 -16.79 20.65 1.51
C LYS A 5 -15.37 20.18 1.16
N ILE A 6 -14.40 21.11 1.15
CA ILE A 6 -12.99 20.80 0.90
C ILE A 6 -12.42 19.88 2.00
N MET A 7 -12.69 20.17 3.27
CA MET A 7 -12.26 19.29 4.38
C MET A 7 -12.84 17.88 4.27
N LYS A 8 -14.13 17.74 3.93
CA LYS A 8 -14.75 16.42 3.71
C LYS A 8 -14.09 15.68 2.56
N ALA A 9 -13.78 16.37 1.46
CA ALA A 9 -13.09 15.76 0.32
C ALA A 9 -11.69 15.26 0.69
N ILE A 10 -10.91 16.06 1.44
CA ILE A 10 -9.57 15.67 1.92
C ILE A 10 -9.65 14.46 2.86
N ALA A 11 -10.65 14.42 3.74
CA ALA A 11 -10.87 13.27 4.62
C ALA A 11 -11.17 11.98 3.85
N ILE A 12 -12.07 12.06 2.86
CA ILE A 12 -12.40 10.91 1.99
C ILE A 12 -11.15 10.42 1.25
N LEU A 13 -10.36 11.34 0.67
CA LEU A 13 -9.11 11.01 -0.01
C LEU A 13 -8.11 10.32 0.93
N THR A 14 -7.94 10.85 2.15
CA THR A 14 -7.03 10.29 3.15
C THR A 14 -7.43 8.88 3.56
N ILE A 15 -8.73 8.64 3.77
CA ILE A 15 -9.27 7.30 4.08
C ILE A 15 -8.99 6.34 2.93
N LEU A 16 -9.23 6.78 1.69
CA LEU A 16 -8.99 5.95 0.50
C LEU A 16 -7.50 5.58 0.38
N CYS A 17 -6.59 6.54 0.53
CA CYS A 17 -5.15 6.27 0.54
C CYS A 17 -4.74 5.33 1.68
N GLY A 18 -5.33 5.49 2.87
CA GLY A 18 -5.09 4.59 4.00
C GLY A 18 -5.51 3.16 3.71
N LEU A 19 -6.67 2.97 3.07
CA LEU A 19 -7.15 1.66 2.65
C LEU A 19 -6.20 1.01 1.62
N PHE A 20 -5.75 1.75 0.61
CA PHE A 20 -4.77 1.25 -0.36
C PHE A 20 -3.44 0.86 0.30
N THR A 21 -2.95 1.67 1.25
CA THR A 21 -1.74 1.35 2.02
C THR A 21 -1.93 0.05 2.80
N PHE A 22 -3.06 -0.11 3.49
CA PHE A 22 -3.38 -1.31 4.26
C PHE A 22 -3.40 -2.58 3.39
N ILE A 23 -4.12 -2.54 2.27
CA ILE A 23 -4.19 -3.67 1.33
C ILE A 23 -2.79 -4.00 0.80
N SER A 24 -2.00 -2.98 0.46
CA SER A 24 -0.65 -3.18 -0.11
C SER A 24 0.31 -3.80 0.91
N VAL A 25 0.29 -3.35 2.17
CA VAL A 25 1.09 -3.93 3.26
C VAL A 25 0.64 -5.36 3.57
N LEU A 26 -0.68 -5.61 3.62
CA LEU A 26 -1.23 -6.94 3.84
C LEU A 26 -0.76 -7.93 2.76
N SER A 27 -0.85 -7.53 1.49
CA SER A 27 -0.44 -8.35 0.35
C SER A 27 1.08 -8.54 0.25
N SER A 28 1.86 -7.49 0.51
CA SER A 28 3.31 -7.51 0.26
C SER A 28 4.12 -8.06 1.44
N TYR A 29 3.58 -8.04 2.66
CA TYR A 29 4.32 -8.41 3.86
C TYR A 29 3.62 -9.47 4.70
N LEU A 30 2.38 -9.21 5.15
CA LEU A 30 1.69 -10.14 6.06
C LEU A 30 1.33 -11.47 5.38
N LEU A 31 0.86 -11.44 4.14
CA LEU A 31 0.48 -12.66 3.42
C LEU A 31 1.69 -13.56 3.14
N PRO A 32 2.82 -13.07 2.60
CA PRO A 32 4.05 -13.86 2.47
C PRO A 32 4.56 -14.40 3.80
N LEU A 33 4.54 -13.58 4.86
CA LEU A 33 4.95 -14.00 6.20
C LEU A 33 4.07 -15.16 6.70
N TYR A 34 2.75 -15.04 6.55
CA TYR A 34 1.80 -16.08 6.96
C TYR A 34 1.99 -17.38 6.16
N LEU A 35 2.17 -17.28 4.84
CA LEU A 35 2.42 -18.44 3.98
C LEU A 35 3.76 -19.11 4.32
N SER A 36 4.80 -18.32 4.57
CA SER A 36 6.11 -18.83 4.96
C SER A 36 6.02 -19.56 6.30
N TYR A 37 5.34 -18.99 7.29
CA TYR A 37 5.12 -19.63 8.58
C TYR A 37 4.32 -20.93 8.48
N LYS A 38 3.23 -20.95 7.69
CA LYS A 38 2.33 -22.10 7.61
C LYS A 38 2.84 -23.24 6.73
N PHE A 39 3.48 -22.92 5.61
CA PHE A 39 3.90 -23.90 4.61
C PHE A 39 5.41 -24.12 4.57
N ASN A 40 6.18 -23.42 5.42
CA ASN A 40 7.65 -23.46 5.45
C ASN A 40 8.27 -23.15 4.06
N ILE A 41 7.58 -22.32 3.27
CA ILE A 41 8.03 -21.88 1.96
C ILE A 41 8.84 -20.60 2.14
N ASP A 42 10.05 -20.57 1.61
CA ASP A 42 10.82 -19.33 1.51
C ASP A 42 10.25 -18.47 0.38
N THR A 43 9.33 -17.57 0.74
CA THR A 43 8.67 -16.68 -0.21
C THR A 43 9.61 -15.66 -0.84
N ARG A 44 10.84 -15.48 -0.32
CA ARG A 44 11.86 -14.64 -0.98
C ARG A 44 12.31 -15.24 -2.31
N ASN A 45 12.31 -16.58 -2.41
CA ASN A 45 12.75 -17.32 -3.59
C ASN A 45 11.59 -17.91 -4.40
N ALA A 46 10.35 -17.87 -3.87
CA ALA A 46 9.17 -18.41 -4.56
C ALA A 46 8.91 -17.76 -5.94
N GLY A 47 9.27 -16.49 -6.11
CA GLY A 47 9.21 -15.81 -7.41
C GLY A 47 10.10 -16.48 -8.47
N SER A 48 11.37 -16.76 -8.15
CA SER A 48 12.31 -17.39 -9.09
C SER A 48 11.95 -18.85 -9.38
N ILE A 49 11.34 -19.55 -8.42
CA ILE A 49 10.84 -20.92 -8.62
C ILE A 49 9.68 -20.91 -9.64
N GLY A 50 8.80 -19.91 -9.59
CA GLY A 50 7.75 -19.70 -10.60
C GLY A 50 8.29 -19.34 -11.98
N ILE A 51 9.41 -18.60 -12.06
CA ILE A 51 10.11 -18.30 -13.31
C ILE A 51 10.71 -19.56 -13.95
N ILE A 52 11.31 -20.44 -13.14
CA ILE A 52 11.95 -21.68 -13.63
C ILE A 52 10.90 -22.76 -13.96
N GLY A 53 9.79 -22.82 -13.21
CA GLY A 53 8.75 -23.85 -13.37
C GLY A 53 7.64 -23.53 -14.39
N GLY A 54 7.61 -22.31 -14.93
CA GLY A 54 6.65 -21.92 -15.96
C GLY A 54 7.09 -22.36 -17.36
N ALA A 55 6.17 -22.93 -18.15
CA ALA A 55 6.44 -23.30 -19.54
C ALA A 55 6.80 -22.09 -20.43
N ASP A 56 6.43 -20.88 -20.00
CA ASP A 56 6.74 -19.61 -20.67
C ASP A 56 7.66 -18.73 -19.79
N GLY A 57 8.91 -19.15 -19.69
CA GLY A 57 9.95 -18.47 -18.90
C GLY A 57 10.17 -17.00 -19.29
N PRO A 58 10.29 -16.63 -20.58
CA PRO A 58 10.50 -15.23 -20.97
C PRO A 58 9.36 -14.30 -20.54
N THR A 59 8.10 -14.73 -20.64
CA THR A 59 6.95 -13.96 -20.17
C THR A 59 6.94 -13.84 -18.65
N ALA A 60 7.26 -14.93 -17.93
CA ALA A 60 7.34 -14.89 -16.48
C ALA A 60 8.42 -13.89 -15.99
N ILE A 61 9.59 -13.84 -16.65
CA ILE A 61 10.63 -12.84 -16.37
C ILE A 61 10.12 -11.42 -16.65
N TYR A 62 9.47 -11.21 -17.79
CA TYR A 62 8.93 -9.90 -18.16
C TYR A 62 7.88 -9.40 -17.14
N VAL A 63 7.00 -10.27 -16.66
CA VAL A 63 5.95 -9.93 -15.67
C VAL A 63 6.55 -9.71 -14.28
N SER A 64 7.47 -10.57 -13.83
CA SER A 64 8.10 -10.42 -12.50
C SER A 64 9.02 -9.20 -12.38
N GLY A 65 9.57 -8.71 -13.50
CA GLY A 65 10.35 -7.47 -13.54
C GLY A 65 9.53 -6.19 -13.49
N GLN A 66 8.20 -6.27 -13.62
CA GLN A 66 7.34 -5.08 -13.68
C GLN A 66 6.81 -4.69 -12.29
N PHE A 67 7.20 -3.49 -11.87
CA PHE A 67 6.74 -2.71 -10.71
C PHE A 67 7.27 -3.10 -9.33
N SER A 68 8.05 -2.17 -8.73
CA SER A 68 8.33 -2.16 -7.30
C SER A 68 7.07 -1.79 -6.52
N SER A 69 6.31 -2.80 -6.12
CA SER A 69 5.13 -2.68 -5.24
C SER A 69 5.42 -1.91 -3.94
N HIS A 70 6.68 -1.94 -3.48
CA HIS A 70 7.14 -1.21 -2.31
C HIS A 70 7.13 0.31 -2.49
N LEU A 71 7.51 0.82 -3.67
CA LEU A 71 7.49 2.27 -3.93
C LEU A 71 6.06 2.81 -3.95
N PHE A 72 5.15 2.06 -4.57
CA PHE A 72 3.73 2.40 -4.57
C PHE A 72 3.17 2.46 -3.14
N THR A 73 3.46 1.44 -2.34
CA THR A 73 3.06 1.38 -0.93
C THR A 73 3.61 2.56 -0.13
N ALA A 74 4.89 2.91 -0.33
CA ALA A 74 5.53 4.02 0.38
C ALA A 74 4.90 5.38 0.05
N ILE A 75 4.56 5.63 -1.22
CA ILE A 75 3.92 6.88 -1.65
C ILE A 75 2.55 7.03 -0.97
N PHE A 76 1.71 5.98 -1.01
CA PHE A 76 0.38 6.02 -0.40
C PHE A 76 0.46 6.16 1.12
N ALA A 77 1.40 5.47 1.77
CA ALA A 77 1.62 5.60 3.21
C ALA A 77 1.96 7.04 3.61
N LEU A 78 2.87 7.68 2.85
CA LEU A 78 3.28 9.07 3.10
C LEU A 78 2.11 10.04 2.88
N LEU A 79 1.31 9.82 1.83
CA LEU A 79 0.11 10.63 1.57
C LEU A 79 -0.92 10.51 2.70
N THR A 80 -1.12 9.29 3.22
CA THR A 80 -2.00 9.04 4.36
C THR A 80 -1.53 9.75 5.63
N ILE A 81 -0.23 9.67 5.94
CA ILE A 81 0.36 10.37 7.10
C ILE A 81 0.16 11.88 6.98
N LEU A 82 0.47 12.45 5.82
CA LEU A 82 0.32 13.89 5.57
C LEU A 82 -1.15 14.33 5.67
N GLY A 83 -2.08 13.53 5.12
CA GLY A 83 -3.51 13.77 5.21
C GLY A 83 -4.03 13.75 6.66
N ILE A 84 -3.57 12.80 7.48
CA ILE A 84 -3.92 12.72 8.90
C ILE A 84 -3.39 13.95 9.65
N ILE A 85 -2.12 14.32 9.46
CA ILE A 85 -1.51 15.50 10.09
C ILE A 85 -2.31 16.76 9.74
N TYR A 86 -2.63 16.95 8.46
CA TYR A 86 -3.43 18.09 8.01
C TYR A 86 -4.81 18.14 8.69
N LEU A 87 -5.52 17.01 8.76
CA LEU A 87 -6.84 16.94 9.40
C LEU A 87 -6.78 17.23 10.90
N VAL A 88 -5.73 16.76 11.59
CA VAL A 88 -5.51 17.03 13.02
C VAL A 88 -5.28 18.51 13.26
N ILE A 89 -4.39 19.15 12.49
CA ILE A 89 -4.11 20.59 12.60
C ILE A 89 -5.37 21.41 12.27
N ALA A 90 -6.08 21.05 11.20
CA ALA A 90 -7.31 21.74 10.81
C ALA A 90 -8.40 21.63 11.88
N LYS A 91 -8.55 20.46 12.51
CA LYS A 91 -9.48 20.24 13.63
C LYS A 91 -9.08 21.06 14.85
N TYR A 92 -7.80 21.09 15.20
CA TYR A 92 -7.28 21.88 16.33
C TYR A 92 -7.57 23.38 16.14
N LYS A 93 -7.28 23.92 14.94
CA LYS A 93 -7.54 25.33 14.60
C LYS A 93 -9.03 25.69 14.64
N LYS A 94 -9.92 24.78 14.23
CA LYS A 94 -11.37 24.98 14.32
C LYS A 94 -11.88 25.02 15.76
N ASN A 95 -11.23 24.30 16.69
CA ASN A 95 -11.63 24.28 18.11
C ASN A 95 -11.15 25.49 18.92
N HIS A 96 -10.13 26.21 18.43
CA HIS A 96 -9.50 27.35 19.12
C HIS A 96 -9.80 28.71 18.46
N ASN A 97 -10.79 28.77 17.57
CA ASN A 97 -11.25 29.97 16.88
C ASN A 97 -12.77 29.98 16.83
#